data_AF-A0A962P8D3-F1
#
_entry.id   AF-A0A962P8D3-F1
#
_cell.length_a   1.000
_cell.length_b   1.000
_cell.length_c   1.000
_cell.angle_alpha   90.00
_cell.angle_beta   90.00
_cell.angle_gamma   90.00
#
_symmetry.space_group_name_H-M   'P 1'
#
loop_
_entity.id
_entity.type
_entity.pdbx_description
1 polymer ?
#
loop_
_entity_poly.entity_id
_entity_poly.type
_entity_poly.pdbx_seq_one_letter_code
_entity_poly.pdbx_strand_id
1 'polypeptide(L)' 'MATNRMFRGKPIRRLIVSVEMETVEAIDNYLKGDKPWSMGNRSEFVRLAIEEKLRRDSDDYRTY' A
#
# COMPACT_ATOMS: atom_id res chain seq x y z
N MET A 1 5.10 24.00 -11.82
CA MET A 1 4.87 22.55 -11.97
C MET A 1 4.80 21.93 -10.58
N ALA A 2 3.68 21.29 -10.23
CA ALA A 2 3.48 20.72 -8.90
C ALA A 2 4.35 19.47 -8.75
N THR A 3 5.41 19.57 -7.94
CA THR A 3 6.19 18.42 -7.51
C THR A 3 5.31 17.54 -6.63
N ASN A 4 4.97 16.34 -7.10
CA ASN A 4 4.33 15.32 -6.27
C ASN A 4 5.31 14.93 -5.13
N ARG A 5 5.26 15.66 -4.01
CA ARG A 5 6.09 15.47 -2.81
C ARG A 5 5.95 14.08 -2.18
N MET A 6 4.89 13.34 -2.53
CA MET A 6 4.55 12.03 -1.95
C MET A 6 5.56 10.91 -2.31
N PHE A 7 6.32 11.07 -3.39
CA PHE A 7 7.28 10.04 -3.87
C PHE A 7 8.73 10.55 -3.97
N ARG A 8 9.05 11.68 -3.31
CA ARG A 8 10.42 12.22 -3.19
C ARG A 8 11.20 12.29 -4.52
N GLY A 9 10.53 12.58 -5.63
CA GLY A 9 11.16 12.70 -6.95
C GLY A 9 11.58 11.37 -7.61
N LYS A 10 11.21 10.22 -7.05
CA LYS A 10 11.47 8.91 -7.67
C LYS A 10 10.49 8.63 -8.82
N PRO A 11 10.91 7.92 -9.89
CA PRO A 11 10.02 7.50 -10.96
C PRO A 11 8.92 6.58 -10.39
N ILE A 12 7.68 6.86 -10.73
CA ILE A 12 6.51 6.12 -10.26
C ILE A 12 6.04 5.19 -11.38
N ARG A 13 5.81 3.91 -11.06
CA ARG A 13 5.06 2.98 -11.92
C ARG A 13 3.77 2.58 -11.20
N ARG A 14 2.66 2.55 -11.94
CA ARG A 14 1.37 2.07 -11.40
C ARG A 14 1.37 0.55 -11.42
N LEU A 15 0.99 -0.05 -10.29
CA LEU A 15 0.69 -1.47 -10.19
C LEU A 15 -0.82 -1.63 -10.31
N ILE A 16 -1.29 -2.39 -11.32
CA ILE A 16 -2.70 -2.71 -11.52
C ILE A 16 -2.85 -4.21 -11.29
N VAL A 17 -3.69 -4.59 -10.33
CA VAL A 17 -3.95 -5.99 -9.97
C VAL A 17 -5.43 -6.27 -9.93
N SER A 18 -5.81 -7.46 -10.36
CA SER A 18 -7.16 -8.00 -10.17
C SER A 18 -7.18 -8.76 -8.84
N VAL A 19 -8.15 -8.42 -7.99
CA VAL A 19 -8.37 -9.04 -6.68
C VAL A 19 -9.86 -9.30 -6.50
N GLU A 20 -10.19 -10.19 -5.57
CA GLU A 20 -11.59 -10.50 -5.23
C GLU A 20 -12.30 -9.25 -4.68
N MET A 21 -13.58 -9.11 -5.01
CA MET A 21 -14.40 -7.97 -4.57
C MET A 21 -14.41 -7.85 -3.04
N GLU A 22 -14.55 -8.98 -2.35
CA GLU A 22 -14.54 -9.06 -0.89
C GLU A 22 -13.26 -8.48 -0.27
N THR A 23 -12.12 -8.66 -0.94
CA THR A 23 -10.83 -8.08 -0.49
C THR A 23 -10.85 -6.56 -0.61
N VAL A 24 -11.40 -6.02 -1.69
CA VAL A 24 -11.54 -4.57 -1.87
C VAL A 24 -12.48 -3.98 -0.84
N GLU A 25 -13.59 -4.65 -0.54
CA GLU A 25 -14.56 -4.22 0.46
C GLU A 25 -13.98 -4.26 1.88
N ALA A 26 -13.22 -5.30 2.22
CA ALA A 26 -12.51 -5.38 3.50
C ALA A 26 -11.53 -4.21 3.68
N ILE A 27 -10.78 -3.86 2.62
CA ILE A 27 -9.87 -2.70 2.63
C ILE A 27 -10.65 -1.40 2.80
N ASP A 28 -11.76 -1.23 2.08
CA ASP A 28 -12.58 -0.02 2.17
C ASP A 28 -13.19 0.16 3.55
N ASN A 29 -13.70 -0.93 4.16
CA ASN A 29 -14.23 -0.93 5.52
C ASN A 29 -13.14 -0.63 6.56
N TYR A 30 -11.94 -1.18 6.38
CA TYR A 30 -10.79 -0.89 7.24
C TYR A 30 -10.39 0.59 7.19
N LEU A 31 -10.43 1.18 5.98
CA LEU A 31 -10.08 2.59 5.76
C LEU A 31 -11.19 3.58 6.13
N LYS A 32 -12.44 3.13 6.22
CA LYS A 32 -13.60 3.93 6.69
C LYS A 32 -13.60 4.19 8.20
N GLY A 33 -12.76 3.51 8.97
CA GLY A 33 -12.64 3.76 10.41
C GLY A 33 -12.20 5.21 10.70
N ASP A 34 -12.61 5.73 11.85
CA ASP A 34 -12.35 7.11 12.35
C ASP A 34 -10.86 7.38 12.68
N LYS A 35 -9.93 6.74 11.97
CA LYS A 35 -8.50 6.94 12.14
C LYS A 35 -8.06 8.13 11.28
N PRO A 36 -7.65 9.26 11.89
CA PRO A 36 -7.27 10.48 11.17
C PRO A 36 -6.07 10.29 10.22
N TRP A 37 -5.32 9.20 10.36
CA TRP A 37 -4.16 8.88 9.54
C TRP A 37 -4.49 7.96 8.35
N SER A 38 -5.67 7.34 8.35
CA SER A 38 -6.17 6.51 7.24
C SER A 38 -7.07 7.38 6.35
N MET A 39 -6.51 8.42 5.75
CA MET A 39 -7.22 9.30 4.81
C MET A 39 -7.54 8.56 3.49
N GLY A 40 -8.41 7.55 3.51
CA GLY A 40 -9.08 6.96 2.35
C GLY A 40 -8.18 6.43 1.21
N ASN A 41 -6.86 6.37 1.40
CA ASN A 41 -5.93 6.09 0.31
C ASN A 41 -5.63 4.60 0.23
N ARG A 42 -6.50 3.87 -0.47
CA ARG A 42 -6.33 2.44 -0.78
C ARG A 42 -4.94 2.13 -1.35
N SER A 43 -4.41 3.03 -2.19
CA SER A 43 -3.10 2.83 -2.83
C SER A 43 -1.95 2.90 -1.82
N GLU A 44 -2.04 3.76 -0.82
CA GLU A 44 -1.02 3.85 0.23
C GLU A 44 -1.06 2.63 1.14
N PHE A 45 -2.26 2.20 1.54
CA PHE A 45 -2.45 0.98 2.32
C PHE A 45 -1.83 -0.23 1.62
N VAL A 46 -2.15 -0.42 0.34
CA VAL A 46 -1.59 -1.51 -0.48
C VAL A 46 -0.07 -1.38 -0.60
N ARG A 47 0.46 -0.17 -0.78
CA ARG A 47 1.91 0.05 -0.84
C ARG A 47 2.60 -0.38 0.47
N LEU A 48 2.10 0.09 1.62
CA LEU A 48 2.65 -0.25 2.93
C LEU A 48 2.58 -1.75 3.22
N ALA A 49 1.44 -2.39 2.89
CA ALA A 49 1.27 -3.83 3.06
C ALA A 49 2.26 -4.64 2.21
N ILE A 50 2.48 -4.23 0.96
CA ILE A 50 3.47 -4.87 0.07
C ILE A 50 4.89 -4.64 0.62
N GLU A 51 5.25 -3.42 1.02
CA GLU A 51 6.57 -3.11 1.59
C GLU A 51 6.84 -3.89 2.88
N GLU A 52 5.84 -4.03 3.76
CA GLU A 52 5.94 -4.82 4.99
C GLU A 52 6.09 -6.31 4.71
N LYS A 53 5.26 -6.86 3.80
CA LYS A 53 5.34 -8.27 3.39
C LYS A 53 6.70 -8.59 2.75
N LEU A 54 7.20 -7.74 1.85
CA LEU A 54 8.52 -7.89 1.23
C LEU A 54 9.65 -7.83 2.25
N ARG A 55 9.56 -6.94 3.25
CA ARG A 55 10.56 -6.85 4.32
C ARG A 55 10.58 -8.13 5.15
N ARG A 56 9.41 -8.66 5.50
CA ARG A 56 9.27 -9.92 6.25
C ARG A 56 9.82 -11.10 5.46
N ASP A 57 9.51 -11.19 4.17
CA ASP A 57 9.94 -12.30 3.30
C ASP A 57 11.43 -12.26 2.97
N SER A 58 12.00 -11.06 2.79
CA SER A 58 13.43 -10.89 2.56
C SER A 58 14.29 -11.16 3.79
N ASP A 59 13.74 -10.99 5.00
CA ASP A 59 14.40 -11.37 6.26
C ASP A 59 14.43 -12.90 6.43
N ASP A 60 13.32 -13.55 6.07
CA ASP A 60 13.17 -15.02 6.07
C ASP A 60 14.16 -15.69 5.09
N TYR A 61 14.32 -15.14 3.88
CA TYR A 61 15.27 -15.67 2.87
C TYR A 61 16.75 -15.48 3.25
N ARG A 62 17.08 -14.60 4.21
CA ARG A 62 18.47 -14.34 4.64
C ARG A 62 18.96 -15.35 5.68
N THR A 63 18.09 -16.23 6.16
CA THR A 63 18.36 -17.26 7.19
C THR A 63 18.58 -18.67 6.59
N TYR A 64 18.72 -18.79 5.26
CA TYR A 64 19.07 -20.04 4.57
C TYR A 64 20.40 -19.95 3.82
#